data_AF-A0A3D2HHJ3-F1
#
_entry.id   AF-A0A3D2HHJ3-F1
#
_cell.length_a   1.000
_cell.length_b   1.000
_cell.length_c   1.000
_cell.angle_alpha   90.00
_cell.angle_beta   90.00
_cell.angle_gamma   90.00
#
_symmetry.space_group_name_H-M   'P 1'
#
loop_
_entity.id
_entity.type
_entity.pdbx_description
1 polymer ?
#
loop_
_entity_poly.entity_id
_entity_poly.type
_entity_poly.pdbx_seq_one_letter_code
_entity_poly.pdbx_strand_id
1 'polypeptide(L)'
;LAASVTAVSTTQEEVGTRGAITAAYATDADVGIAVDVGHATDFPDGDSNRLGEFKLGAGPIIARGPNICPLVFDRLEACAKALKIPYQIEAESGPTGTDARSIQMARAGVATGLVSIPLRYMHTPHELTSLKDIEWTVQLLTAYIKSLKASDRFVW
;
A
#
# COMPACT_ATOMS: atom_id res chain seq x y z
N LEU A 1 22.09 7.93 1.91
CA LEU A 1 20.63 7.82 2.11
C LEU A 1 20.39 7.60 3.61
N ALA A 2 19.34 8.18 4.19
CA ALA A 2 19.05 8.06 5.62
C ALA A 2 18.34 6.74 6.01
N ALA A 3 17.97 5.93 5.02
CA ALA A 3 17.32 4.63 5.18
C ALA A 3 17.99 3.57 4.29
N SER A 4 18.03 2.33 4.76
CA SER A 4 18.30 1.15 3.95
C SER A 4 16.97 0.66 3.34
N VAL A 5 16.97 0.27 2.06
CA VAL A 5 15.77 -0.15 1.35
C VAL A 5 15.92 -1.59 0.89
N THR A 6 14.97 -2.44 1.27
CA THR A 6 14.87 -3.82 0.80
C THR A 6 13.57 -3.97 0.00
N ALA A 7 13.67 -4.38 -1.25
CA ALA A 7 12.52 -4.71 -2.09
C ALA A 7 12.33 -6.24 -2.11
N VAL A 8 11.10 -6.69 -1.93
CA VAL A 8 10.76 -8.12 -1.91
C VAL A 8 9.57 -8.37 -2.83
N SER A 9 9.72 -9.31 -3.76
CA SER A 9 8.60 -9.90 -4.49
C SER A 9 8.17 -11.16 -3.75
N THR A 10 7.09 -11.07 -3.00
CA THR A 10 6.53 -12.17 -2.22
C THR A 10 5.81 -13.17 -3.13
N THR A 11 5.53 -14.36 -2.61
CA THR A 11 4.76 -15.39 -3.30
C THR A 11 3.63 -15.87 -2.40
N GLN A 12 2.60 -16.49 -2.99
CA GLN A 12 1.47 -17.07 -2.26
C GLN A 12 0.68 -16.04 -1.42
N GLU A 13 0.53 -14.82 -1.92
CA GLU A 13 -0.38 -13.79 -1.37
C GLU A 13 -1.81 -14.35 -1.33
N GLU A 14 -2.31 -14.74 -2.52
CA GLU A 14 -3.67 -15.23 -2.78
C GLU A 14 -4.13 -16.45 -1.97
N VAL A 15 -3.17 -17.17 -1.37
CA VAL A 15 -3.42 -18.38 -0.57
C VAL A 15 -2.99 -18.21 0.89
N GLY A 16 -2.81 -16.96 1.32
CA GLY A 16 -2.64 -16.58 2.72
C GLY A 16 -1.34 -15.83 3.02
N THR A 17 -0.81 -14.99 2.13
CA THR A 17 0.32 -14.07 2.38
C THR A 17 1.60 -14.75 2.87
N ARG A 18 1.82 -16.01 2.47
CA ARG A 18 2.85 -16.88 3.09
C ARG A 18 4.26 -16.38 2.83
N GLY A 19 4.52 -15.82 1.64
CA GLY A 19 5.78 -15.19 1.30
C GLY A 19 6.07 -14.00 2.21
N ALA A 20 5.08 -13.12 2.43
CA ALA A 20 5.25 -11.96 3.31
C ALA A 20 5.55 -12.33 4.76
N ILE A 21 4.96 -13.40 5.30
CA ILE A 21 5.25 -13.87 6.66
C ILE A 21 6.76 -14.12 6.82
N THR A 22 7.35 -14.90 5.90
CA THR A 22 8.78 -15.22 5.96
C THR A 22 9.67 -14.02 5.64
N ALA A 23 9.29 -13.22 4.65
CA ALA A 23 10.05 -12.07 4.22
C ALA A 23 10.11 -10.99 5.30
N ALA A 24 8.97 -10.60 5.86
CA ALA A 24 8.89 -9.59 6.92
C ALA A 24 9.66 -10.04 8.17
N TYR A 25 9.62 -11.32 8.50
CA TYR A 25 10.42 -11.86 9.61
C TYR A 25 11.93 -11.80 9.30
N ALA A 26 12.34 -12.11 8.07
CA ALA A 26 13.75 -12.14 7.69
C ALA A 26 14.35 -10.73 7.56
N THR A 27 13.58 -9.75 7.08
CA THR A 27 14.07 -8.39 6.84
C THR A 27 14.19 -7.55 8.10
N ASP A 28 13.40 -7.85 9.15
CA ASP A 28 13.43 -7.14 10.44
C ASP A 28 13.35 -5.61 10.26
N ALA A 29 12.41 -5.17 9.42
CA ALA A 29 12.30 -3.78 9.01
C ALA A 29 11.60 -2.91 10.07
N ASP A 30 12.05 -1.66 10.23
CA ASP A 30 11.39 -0.66 11.09
C ASP A 30 10.02 -0.23 10.54
N VAL A 31 9.89 -0.26 9.21
CA VAL A 31 8.67 0.12 8.47
C VAL A 31 8.54 -0.74 7.21
N GLY A 32 7.33 -1.21 6.94
CA GLY A 32 7.00 -1.98 5.74
C GLY A 32 5.89 -1.30 4.94
N ILE A 33 6.01 -1.27 3.61
CA ILE A 33 4.94 -0.84 2.72
C ILE A 33 4.57 -2.03 1.84
N ALA A 34 3.35 -2.53 1.99
CA ALA A 34 2.77 -3.42 1.00
C ALA A 34 2.40 -2.58 -0.24
N VAL A 35 2.85 -3.04 -1.41
CA VAL A 35 2.47 -2.45 -2.69
C VAL A 35 1.68 -3.51 -3.43
N ASP A 36 0.43 -3.22 -3.70
CA ASP A 36 -0.50 -4.15 -4.33
C ASP A 36 -1.40 -3.44 -5.34
N VAL A 37 -2.31 -4.16 -5.97
CA VAL A 37 -3.40 -3.57 -6.73
C VAL A 37 -4.61 -3.31 -5.84
N GLY A 38 -5.41 -2.30 -6.18
CA GLY A 38 -6.63 -1.94 -5.47
C GLY A 38 -7.82 -1.92 -6.44
N HIS A 39 -9.01 -2.26 -5.97
CA HIS A 39 -10.19 -2.29 -6.83
C HIS A 39 -10.58 -0.89 -7.27
N ALA A 40 -10.45 -0.58 -8.57
CA ALA A 40 -11.24 0.49 -9.17
C ALA A 40 -12.71 0.07 -9.19
N THR A 41 -13.64 1.02 -9.10
CA THR A 41 -15.10 0.76 -9.09
C THR A 41 -15.83 1.57 -10.16
N ASP A 42 -15.10 2.15 -11.11
CA ASP A 42 -15.58 3.04 -12.16
C ASP A 42 -15.93 2.31 -13.47
N PHE A 43 -16.34 1.04 -13.36
CA PHE A 43 -16.78 0.19 -14.47
C PHE A 43 -18.12 -0.48 -14.15
N PRO A 44 -18.87 -1.00 -15.14
CA PRO A 44 -20.26 -1.45 -14.95
C PRO A 44 -20.48 -2.46 -13.81
N ASP A 45 -19.53 -3.38 -13.58
CA ASP A 45 -19.62 -4.41 -12.55
C ASP A 45 -18.91 -4.03 -11.23
N GLY A 46 -18.46 -2.78 -11.10
CA GLY A 46 -17.82 -2.28 -9.89
C GLY A 46 -18.81 -2.04 -8.74
N ASP A 47 -18.48 -2.50 -7.53
CA ASP A 47 -19.31 -2.32 -6.34
C ASP A 47 -18.79 -1.18 -5.44
N SER A 48 -19.11 0.05 -5.82
CA SER A 48 -18.70 1.24 -5.05
C SER A 48 -19.42 1.38 -3.70
N ASN A 49 -20.58 0.75 -3.53
CA ASN A 49 -21.30 0.78 -2.25
C ASN A 49 -20.55 -0.01 -1.19
N ARG A 50 -19.91 -1.12 -1.58
CA ARG A 50 -19.13 -1.96 -0.69
C ARG A 50 -17.69 -1.49 -0.52
N LEU A 51 -17.02 -1.15 -1.64
CA LEU A 51 -15.58 -0.90 -1.64
C LEU A 51 -15.24 0.59 -1.52
N GLY A 52 -16.16 1.49 -1.87
CA GLY A 52 -15.89 2.92 -2.03
C GLY A 52 -15.71 3.30 -3.50
N GLU A 53 -15.61 4.59 -3.78
CA GLU A 53 -15.45 5.08 -5.16
C GLU A 53 -13.97 5.24 -5.53
N PHE A 54 -13.46 4.32 -6.35
CA PHE A 54 -12.11 4.39 -6.87
C PHE A 54 -12.07 4.40 -8.38
N LYS A 55 -11.20 5.22 -8.96
CA LYS A 55 -11.12 5.44 -10.40
C LYS A 55 -9.72 5.26 -10.93
N LEU A 56 -9.63 4.77 -12.17
CA LEU A 56 -8.38 4.82 -12.91
C LEU A 56 -8.03 6.28 -13.26
N GLY A 57 -6.73 6.58 -13.25
CA GLY A 57 -6.21 7.91 -13.52
C GLY A 57 -6.44 8.92 -12.40
N ALA A 58 -6.95 8.48 -11.24
CA ALA A 58 -7.12 9.29 -10.04
C ALA A 58 -5.99 9.07 -9.01
N GLY A 59 -4.93 8.33 -9.40
CA GLY A 59 -3.72 8.14 -8.61
C GLY A 59 -3.78 6.99 -7.60
N PRO A 60 -2.67 6.74 -6.90
CA PRO A 60 -2.55 5.66 -5.93
C PRO A 60 -3.63 5.72 -4.86
N ILE A 61 -4.08 4.54 -4.43
CA ILE A 61 -4.96 4.37 -3.28
C ILE A 61 -4.10 4.17 -2.04
N ILE A 62 -4.29 5.00 -1.02
CA ILE A 62 -3.58 4.90 0.25
C ILE A 62 -4.58 4.38 1.28
N ALA A 63 -4.32 3.18 1.82
CA ALA A 63 -5.24 2.58 2.76
C ALA A 63 -5.14 3.21 4.16
N ARG A 64 -6.27 3.34 4.83
CA ARG A 64 -6.39 3.74 6.24
C ARG A 64 -7.26 2.70 6.95
N GLY A 65 -6.76 2.14 8.03
CA GLY A 65 -7.47 1.09 8.74
C GLY A 65 -6.70 0.56 9.95
N PRO A 66 -7.24 -0.45 10.66
CA PRO A 66 -6.62 -1.03 11.84
C PRO A 66 -5.30 -1.75 11.51
N ASN A 67 -5.13 -2.20 10.27
CA ASN A 67 -3.91 -2.83 9.77
C ASN A 67 -2.79 -1.83 9.44
N ILE A 68 -3.10 -0.54 9.41
CA ILE A 68 -2.23 0.50 8.87
C ILE A 68 -1.76 1.42 9.98
N CYS A 69 -0.44 1.59 10.06
CA CYS A 69 0.19 2.55 10.95
C CYS A 69 -0.28 3.97 10.62
N PRO A 70 -0.89 4.71 11.56
CA PRO A 70 -1.29 6.09 11.35
C PRO A 70 -0.14 7.00 10.90
N LEU A 71 1.03 6.85 11.50
CA LEU A 71 2.22 7.65 11.16
C LEU A 71 2.71 7.38 9.74
N VAL A 72 2.57 6.15 9.25
CA VAL A 72 2.92 5.78 7.87
C VAL A 72 1.91 6.38 6.90
N PHE A 73 0.61 6.23 7.18
CA PHE A 73 -0.46 6.84 6.38
C PHE A 73 -0.30 8.36 6.28
N ASP A 74 -0.19 9.05 7.42
CA ASP A 74 -0.15 10.51 7.48
C ASP A 74 1.05 11.04 6.69
N ARG A 75 2.17 10.31 6.73
CA ARG A 75 3.39 10.66 5.98
C ARG A 75 3.25 10.39 4.48
N LEU A 76 2.65 9.28 4.07
CA LEU A 76 2.32 9.02 2.65
C LEU A 76 1.39 10.12 2.12
N GLU A 77 0.35 10.46 2.87
CA GLU A 77 -0.59 11.51 2.50
C GLU A 77 0.11 12.89 2.38
N ALA A 78 0.98 13.22 3.33
CA ALA A 78 1.78 14.44 3.28
C ALA A 78 2.71 14.49 2.05
N CYS A 79 3.35 13.36 1.69
CA CYS A 79 4.16 13.26 0.49
C CYS A 79 3.34 13.47 -0.79
N ALA A 80 2.17 12.85 -0.90
CA ALA A 80 1.27 13.01 -2.04
C ALA A 80 0.84 14.49 -2.19
N LYS A 81 0.43 15.14 -1.09
CA LYS A 81 0.09 16.57 -1.04
C LYS A 81 1.26 17.46 -1.47
N ALA A 82 2.46 17.21 -0.95
CA ALA A 82 3.65 18.02 -1.25
C ALA A 82 4.04 17.95 -2.73
N LEU A 83 3.89 16.78 -3.36
CA LEU A 83 4.18 16.57 -4.77
C LEU A 83 3.00 16.87 -5.72
N LYS A 84 1.83 17.22 -5.17
CA LYS A 84 0.58 17.40 -5.93
C LYS A 84 0.22 16.17 -6.75
N ILE A 85 0.53 14.99 -6.22
CA ILE A 85 0.11 13.71 -6.78
C ILE A 85 -1.37 13.52 -6.44
N PRO A 86 -2.27 13.29 -7.41
CA PRO A 86 -3.63 12.87 -7.08
C PRO A 86 -3.56 11.53 -6.35
N TYR A 87 -4.40 11.35 -5.33
CA TYR A 87 -4.45 10.10 -4.58
C TYR A 87 -5.86 9.88 -4.05
N GLN A 88 -6.15 8.63 -3.71
CA GLN A 88 -7.43 8.18 -3.19
C GLN A 88 -7.20 7.57 -1.81
N ILE A 89 -8.21 7.60 -0.93
CA ILE A 89 -8.10 7.00 0.40
C ILE A 89 -9.09 5.86 0.49
N GLU A 90 -8.59 4.67 0.81
CA GLU A 90 -9.41 3.49 1.06
C GLU A 90 -9.53 3.23 2.55
N ALA A 91 -10.76 3.01 3.01
CA ALA A 91 -11.04 2.63 4.38
C ALA A 91 -11.02 1.12 4.51
N GLU A 92 -9.98 0.59 5.15
CA GLU A 92 -9.86 -0.83 5.46
C GLU A 92 -10.46 -1.06 6.84
N SER A 93 -11.58 -1.77 6.92
CA SER A 93 -12.32 -1.97 8.19
C SER A 93 -11.83 -3.18 9.00
N GLY A 94 -10.96 -4.00 8.42
CA GLY A 94 -10.49 -5.24 9.04
C GLY A 94 -9.15 -5.70 8.45
N PRO A 95 -8.87 -7.02 8.49
CA PRO A 95 -7.68 -7.57 7.85
C PRO A 95 -7.70 -7.29 6.35
N THR A 96 -6.68 -6.58 5.86
CA THR A 96 -6.45 -6.38 4.42
C THR A 96 -6.31 -7.73 3.73
N GLY A 97 -6.82 -7.84 2.50
CA GLY A 97 -6.60 -8.97 1.61
C GLY A 97 -5.24 -8.92 0.92
N THR A 98 -4.22 -8.39 1.61
CA THR A 98 -2.89 -8.13 1.05
C THR A 98 -1.82 -8.50 2.07
N ASP A 99 -0.56 -8.52 1.62
CA ASP A 99 0.61 -8.75 2.47
C ASP A 99 0.73 -7.80 3.67
N ALA A 100 0.11 -6.62 3.64
CA ALA A 100 0.10 -5.68 4.77
C ALA A 100 -0.41 -6.33 6.07
N ARG A 101 -1.38 -7.25 5.95
CA ARG A 101 -1.92 -8.03 7.07
C ARG A 101 -0.83 -8.82 7.81
N SER A 102 0.10 -9.41 7.07
CA SER A 102 1.17 -10.24 7.62
C SER A 102 2.38 -9.43 8.04
N ILE A 103 2.72 -8.38 7.28
CA ILE A 103 3.85 -7.51 7.59
C ILE A 103 3.67 -6.88 8.98
N GLN A 104 2.49 -6.32 9.28
CA GLN A 104 2.27 -5.62 10.56
C GLN A 104 2.48 -6.51 11.79
N MET A 105 2.27 -7.82 11.66
CA MET A 105 2.35 -8.79 12.75
C MET A 105 3.73 -9.44 12.87
N ALA A 106 4.68 -9.08 12.00
CA ALA A 106 6.00 -9.68 12.05
C ALA A 106 6.75 -9.28 13.33
N ARG A 107 7.34 -10.28 14.00
CA ARG A 107 8.15 -10.11 15.23
C ARG A 107 7.38 -9.37 16.33
N ALA A 108 7.88 -8.21 16.75
CA ALA A 108 7.27 -7.36 17.77
C ALA A 108 6.24 -6.37 17.19
N GLY A 109 5.94 -6.48 15.90
CA GLY A 109 5.13 -5.55 15.14
C GLY A 109 5.99 -4.69 14.22
N VAL A 110 5.53 -4.49 12.99
CA VAL A 110 6.18 -3.61 12.01
C VAL A 110 5.22 -2.50 11.63
N ALA A 111 5.68 -1.25 11.67
CA ALA A 111 4.86 -0.15 11.22
C ALA A 111 4.56 -0.31 9.73
N THR A 112 3.28 -0.48 9.40
CA THR A 112 2.89 -0.94 8.06
C THR A 112 2.04 0.08 7.34
N GLY A 113 2.34 0.29 6.06
CA GLY A 113 1.50 1.02 5.11
C GLY A 113 1.04 0.09 3.98
N LEU A 114 -0.03 0.50 3.30
CA LEU A 114 -0.52 -0.14 2.07
C LEU A 114 -0.78 0.94 1.04
N VAL A 115 -0.14 0.80 -0.12
CA VAL A 115 -0.34 1.66 -1.28
C VAL A 115 -0.74 0.78 -2.44
N SER A 116 -1.95 1.02 -2.96
CA SER A 116 -2.53 0.19 -4.01
C SER A 116 -2.61 0.94 -5.34
N ILE A 117 -2.33 0.25 -6.44
CA ILE A 117 -2.51 0.78 -7.80
C ILE A 117 -3.94 0.44 -8.26
N PRO A 118 -4.80 1.41 -8.61
CA PRO A 118 -6.15 1.12 -9.07
C PRO A 118 -6.16 0.16 -10.28
N LEU A 119 -7.03 -0.84 -10.21
CA LEU A 119 -7.12 -1.94 -11.16
C LEU A 119 -8.60 -2.29 -11.43
N ARG A 120 -8.94 -2.48 -12.71
CA ARG A 120 -10.22 -3.05 -13.12
C ARG A 120 -10.08 -4.53 -13.44
N TYR A 121 -11.17 -5.27 -13.24
CA TYR A 121 -11.29 -6.69 -13.55
C TYR A 121 -10.27 -7.58 -12.82
N MET A 122 -10.01 -7.26 -11.55
CA MET A 122 -9.12 -8.02 -10.66
C MET A 122 -9.51 -9.51 -10.64
N HIS A 123 -8.51 -10.39 -10.66
CA HIS A 123 -8.65 -11.86 -10.69
C HIS A 123 -9.33 -12.42 -11.94
N THR A 124 -9.37 -11.64 -13.02
CA THR A 124 -9.76 -12.14 -14.34
C THR A 124 -8.53 -12.34 -15.23
N PRO A 125 -8.62 -13.10 -16.34
CA PRO A 125 -7.49 -13.26 -17.27
C PRO A 125 -6.99 -11.96 -17.90
N HIS A 126 -7.77 -10.88 -17.85
CA HIS A 126 -7.46 -9.60 -18.47
C HIS A 126 -7.77 -8.46 -17.50
N GLU A 127 -6.73 -7.94 -16.88
CA GLU A 127 -6.83 -6.81 -15.97
C GLU A 127 -6.44 -5.51 -16.67
N LEU A 128 -6.92 -4.38 -16.14
CA LEU A 128 -6.69 -3.07 -16.75
C LEU A 128 -6.32 -2.03 -15.70
N THR A 129 -5.17 -1.38 -15.90
CA THR A 129 -4.72 -0.26 -15.08
C THR A 129 -4.22 0.91 -15.94
N SER A 130 -3.98 2.05 -15.29
CA SER A 130 -3.45 3.27 -15.91
C SER A 130 -1.94 3.36 -15.67
N LEU A 131 -1.18 3.55 -16.73
CA LEU A 131 0.27 3.81 -16.62
C LEU A 131 0.57 5.07 -15.77
N LYS A 132 -0.35 6.05 -15.74
CA LYS A 132 -0.18 7.24 -14.90
C LYS A 132 -0.29 6.90 -13.41
N ASP A 133 -1.18 5.98 -13.04
CA ASP A 133 -1.34 5.58 -11.64
C ASP A 133 -0.09 4.82 -11.16
N ILE A 134 0.50 3.98 -12.02
CA ILE A 134 1.78 3.32 -11.74
C ILE A 134 2.88 4.37 -11.51
N GLU A 135 3.02 5.33 -12.42
CA GLU A 135 4.05 6.38 -12.32
C GLU A 135 3.87 7.23 -11.05
N TRP A 136 2.65 7.63 -10.73
CA TRP A 136 2.36 8.36 -9.48
C TRP A 136 2.63 7.52 -8.23
N THR A 137 2.36 6.22 -8.27
CA THR A 137 2.70 5.29 -7.18
C THR A 137 4.21 5.23 -6.96
N VAL A 138 5.00 5.11 -8.03
CA VAL A 138 6.46 5.14 -7.96
C VAL A 138 6.96 6.46 -7.37
N GLN A 139 6.41 7.59 -7.81
CA GLN A 139 6.77 8.91 -7.29
C GLN A 139 6.43 9.06 -5.81
N LEU A 140 5.24 8.60 -5.39
CA LEU A 140 4.80 8.63 -4.00
C LEU A 140 5.73 7.80 -3.09
N LEU A 141 6.01 6.55 -3.47
CA LEU A 141 6.90 5.67 -2.70
C LEU A 141 8.33 6.23 -2.64
N THR A 142 8.82 6.79 -3.75
CA THR A 142 10.14 7.45 -3.79
C THR A 142 10.18 8.64 -2.83
N ALA A 143 9.12 9.45 -2.81
CA ALA A 143 9.01 10.61 -1.92
C ALA A 143 8.96 10.19 -0.45
N TYR A 144 8.18 9.15 -0.15
CA TYR A 144 8.08 8.57 1.18
C TYR A 144 9.45 8.10 1.67
N ILE A 145 10.16 7.28 0.90
CA ILE A 145 11.51 6.78 1.24
C ILE A 145 12.48 7.94 1.48
N LYS A 146 12.46 8.98 0.63
CA LYS A 146 13.32 10.17 0.78
C LYS A 146 12.96 11.03 1.99
N SER A 147 11.73 10.94 2.51
CA SER A 147 11.29 11.69 3.68
C SER A 147 11.75 11.08 5.02
N LEU A 148 12.20 9.82 5.00
CA LEU A 148 12.65 9.10 6.20
C LEU A 148 13.96 9.66 6.76
N LYS A 149 14.09 9.64 8.09
CA LYS A 149 15.23 10.11 8.88
C LYS A 149 15.63 9.04 9.89
N ALA A 150 16.92 8.97 10.23
CA ALA A 150 17.43 8.05 11.24
C ALA A 150 16.82 8.24 12.65
N SER A 151 16.27 9.43 12.91
CA SER A 151 15.58 9.77 14.16
C SER A 151 14.12 9.33 14.18
N ASP A 152 13.56 8.86 13.07
CA ASP A 152 12.15 8.48 13.02
C ASP A 152 11.89 7.29 13.94
N ARG A 153 10.72 7.32 14.59
CA ARG A 153 10.20 6.25 15.43
C ARG A 153 8.76 6.04 15.01
N PHE A 154 8.42 4.80 14.66
CA PHE A 154 7.07 4.46 14.20
C PHE A 154 6.23 3.80 15.31
N VAL A 155 6.33 4.35 16.52
CA VAL A 155 5.55 3.94 17.68
C VAL A 155 4.36 4.90 17.81
N TRP A 156 3.14 4.37 17.87
CA TRP A 156 1.90 5.16 17.97
C TRP A 156 0.98 4.66 19.09
#